data_AF-A0A0I9UTU0-F1
#
_entry.id   AF-A0A0I9UTU0-F1
#
_cell.length_a   1.000
_cell.length_b   1.000
_cell.length_c   1.000
_cell.angle_alpha   90.00
_cell.angle_beta   90.00
_cell.angle_gamma   90.00
#
_symmetry.space_group_name_H-M   'P 1'
#
loop_
_entity.id
_entity.type
_entity.pdbx_description
1 polymer ?
#
loop_
_entity_poly.entity_id
_entity_poly.type
_entity_poly.pdbx_seq_one_letter_code
_entity_poly.pdbx_strand_id
1 'polypeptide(L)'
;MSYVVTVPEALQKAAATVRALRDRAILANSESASPEITAVVAPALDADSQRVAAYLVQKGQQYRQTIVAAAEILEEFALALDAGAAKYATTEANNITALMQLNESSQ
;
A
#
# COMPACT_ATOMS: atom_id res chain seq x y z
N MET A 1 27.04 15.15 17.94
CA MET A 1 26.53 14.02 17.14
C MET A 1 25.02 14.13 17.09
N SER A 2 24.44 14.27 15.90
CA SER A 2 22.99 14.28 15.71
C SER A 2 22.52 12.83 15.88
N TYR A 3 21.83 12.55 16.98
CA TYR A 3 21.06 11.31 17.08
C TYR A 3 19.96 11.42 16.06
N VAL A 4 20.08 10.67 14.97
CA VAL A 4 18.97 10.40 14.07
C VAL A 4 17.99 9.55 14.89
N VAL A 5 17.10 10.21 15.62
CA VAL A 5 15.91 9.57 16.17
C VAL A 5 14.98 9.36 14.98
N THR A 6 15.26 8.34 14.17
CA THR A 6 14.26 7.76 13.28
C THR A 6 13.21 7.14 14.17
N VAL A 7 12.19 7.93 14.51
CA VAL A 7 11.06 7.56 15.36
C VAL A 7 10.41 6.30 14.77
N PRO A 8 10.62 5.09 15.35
CA PRO A 8 10.00 3.86 14.84
C PRO A 8 8.48 3.99 14.75
N GLU A 9 7.89 4.77 15.64
CA GLU A 9 6.46 5.10 15.67
C GLU A 9 6.02 5.87 14.41
N ALA A 10 6.87 6.71 13.83
CA ALA A 10 6.55 7.43 12.59
C ALA A 10 6.46 6.47 11.39
N LEU A 11 7.33 5.47 11.33
CA LEU A 11 7.30 4.44 10.30
C LEU A 11 6.09 3.50 10.48
N GLN A 12 5.77 3.11 11.71
CA GLN A 12 4.56 2.34 12.02
C GLN A 12 3.28 3.12 11.64
N LYS A 13 3.22 4.41 11.96
CA LYS A 13 2.10 5.27 11.56
C LYS A 13 1.98 5.40 10.04
N ALA A 14 3.11 5.51 9.34
CA ALA A 14 3.14 5.49 7.88
C ALA A 14 2.62 4.16 7.32
N ALA A 15 3.08 3.02 7.86
CA ALA A 15 2.61 1.70 7.45
C ALA A 15 1.10 1.53 7.63
N ALA A 16 0.57 1.95 8.79
CA ALA A 16 -0.88 1.95 9.05
C ALA A 16 -1.66 2.83 8.06
N THR A 17 -1.11 4.01 7.72
CA THR A 17 -1.72 4.92 6.73
C THR A 17 -1.74 4.31 5.33
N VAL A 18 -0.65 3.64 4.94
CA VAL A 18 -0.54 2.95 3.64
C VAL A 18 -1.53 1.78 3.56
N ARG A 19 -1.69 1.00 4.63
CA ARG A 19 -2.72 -0.07 4.68
C ARG A 19 -4.14 0.49 4.58
N ALA A 20 -4.43 1.61 5.25
CA ALA A 20 -5.72 2.27 5.11
C ALA A 20 -5.97 2.82 3.68
N LEU A 21 -4.91 3.18 2.93
CA LEU A 21 -5.02 3.51 1.50
C LEU A 21 -5.29 2.26 0.66
N ARG A 22 -4.60 1.15 0.94
CA ARG A 22 -4.81 -0.15 0.29
C ARG A 22 -6.25 -0.62 0.45
N ASP A 23 -6.79 -0.58 1.67
CA ASP A 23 -8.15 -1.04 1.95
C ASP A 23 -9.19 -0.19 1.21
N ARG A 24 -8.97 1.13 1.14
CA ARG A 24 -9.81 2.02 0.31
C ARG A 24 -9.74 1.69 -1.18
N ALA A 25 -8.55 1.36 -1.70
CA ALA A 25 -8.39 0.95 -3.08
C ALA A 25 -9.13 -0.37 -3.38
N ILE A 26 -9.01 -1.35 -2.49
CA ILE A 26 -9.74 -2.63 -2.60
C ILE A 26 -11.25 -2.40 -2.55
N LEU A 27 -11.72 -1.57 -1.62
CA LEU A 27 -13.15 -1.24 -1.51
C LEU A 27 -13.65 -0.58 -2.79
N ALA A 28 -12.94 0.43 -3.31
CA ALA A 28 -13.29 1.09 -4.57
C ALA A 28 -13.32 0.10 -5.76
N ASN A 29 -12.40 -0.87 -5.80
CA ASN A 29 -12.43 -1.93 -6.81
C ASN A 29 -13.65 -2.85 -6.67
N SER A 30 -14.03 -3.18 -5.43
CA SER A 30 -15.20 -4.02 -5.15
C SER A 30 -16.51 -3.32 -5.49
N GLU A 31 -16.63 -2.02 -5.22
CA GLU A 31 -17.76 -1.20 -5.69
C GLU A 31 -17.79 -1.14 -7.22
N SER A 32 -16.61 -1.09 -7.83
CA SER A 32 -16.45 -1.15 -9.28
C SER A 32 -16.71 -2.55 -9.87
N ALA A 33 -16.98 -3.56 -9.05
CA ALA A 33 -17.41 -4.90 -9.49
C ALA A 33 -18.81 -4.87 -10.14
N SER A 34 -19.52 -3.76 -9.97
CA SER A 34 -20.85 -3.54 -10.53
C SER A 34 -20.85 -3.72 -12.08
N PRO A 35 -21.92 -4.29 -12.64
CA PRO A 35 -22.00 -4.58 -14.07
C PRO A 35 -21.92 -3.31 -14.93
N GLU A 36 -22.28 -2.13 -14.40
CA GLU A 36 -22.27 -0.86 -15.12
C GLU A 36 -20.89 -0.50 -15.70
N ILE A 37 -19.79 -0.93 -15.05
CA ILE A 37 -18.42 -0.63 -15.50
C ILE A 37 -17.90 -1.67 -16.51
N THR A 38 -18.41 -2.90 -16.48
CA THR A 38 -17.85 -4.03 -17.27
C THR A 38 -18.84 -4.71 -18.20
N ALA A 39 -20.10 -4.30 -18.19
CA ALA A 39 -21.18 -4.83 -19.02
C ALA A 39 -21.80 -3.70 -19.86
N VAL A 40 -20.96 -2.80 -20.39
CA VAL A 40 -21.39 -1.77 -21.33
C VAL A 40 -21.94 -2.43 -22.59
N VAL A 41 -23.18 -2.07 -22.95
CA VAL A 41 -23.86 -2.58 -24.14
C VAL A 41 -23.83 -1.53 -25.24
N ALA A 42 -23.70 -1.97 -26.50
CA ALA A 42 -23.72 -1.08 -27.66
C ALA A 42 -25.08 -0.37 -27.77
N PRO A 43 -25.11 0.96 -28.01
CA PRO A 43 -26.36 1.70 -28.14
C PRO A 43 -27.10 1.39 -29.46
N ALA A 44 -26.41 0.84 -30.45
CA ALA A 44 -26.96 0.42 -31.73
C ALA A 44 -26.16 -0.75 -32.34
N LEU A 45 -26.68 -1.33 -33.42
CA LEU A 45 -26.08 -2.50 -34.09
C LEU A 45 -24.92 -2.16 -35.03
N ASP A 46 -24.61 -0.89 -35.25
CA ASP A 46 -23.51 -0.48 -36.12
C ASP A 46 -22.14 -0.86 -35.52
N ALA A 47 -21.16 -1.02 -36.40
CA ALA A 47 -19.82 -1.47 -36.02
C ALA A 47 -19.11 -0.51 -35.05
N ASP A 48 -19.40 0.79 -35.13
CA ASP A 48 -18.77 1.79 -34.26
C ASP A 48 -19.32 1.69 -32.84
N SER A 49 -20.64 1.57 -32.69
CA SER A 49 -21.32 1.32 -31.40
C SER A 49 -20.81 0.05 -30.72
N GLN A 50 -20.66 -1.04 -31.47
CA GLN A 50 -20.12 -2.30 -30.95
C GLN A 50 -18.66 -2.17 -30.53
N ARG A 51 -17.84 -1.48 -31.33
CA ARG A 51 -16.42 -1.24 -31.02
C ARG A 51 -16.25 -0.40 -29.76
N VAL A 52 -17.06 0.66 -29.60
CA VAL A 52 -17.02 1.51 -28.41
C VAL A 52 -17.41 0.73 -27.16
N ALA A 53 -18.48 -0.06 -27.22
CA ALA A 53 -18.88 -0.91 -26.10
C ALA A 53 -17.78 -1.90 -25.70
N ALA A 54 -17.21 -2.61 -26.67
CA ALA A 54 -16.11 -3.55 -26.42
C ALA A 54 -14.87 -2.86 -25.81
N TYR A 55 -14.51 -1.68 -26.30
CA TYR A 55 -13.41 -0.89 -25.74
C TYR A 55 -13.67 -0.49 -24.29
N LEU A 56 -14.88 -0.03 -23.96
CA LEU A 56 -15.23 0.38 -22.59
C LEU A 56 -15.23 -0.82 -21.63
N VAL A 57 -15.73 -1.98 -22.05
CA VAL A 57 -15.63 -3.23 -21.27
C VAL A 57 -14.17 -3.59 -21.00
N GLN A 58 -13.32 -3.55 -22.02
CA GLN A 58 -11.88 -3.80 -21.87
C GLN A 58 -11.24 -2.81 -20.88
N LYS A 59 -11.62 -1.52 -20.95
CA LYS A 59 -11.14 -0.50 -20.01
C LYS A 59 -11.61 -0.73 -18.57
N GLY A 60 -12.85 -1.16 -18.36
CA GLY A 60 -13.35 -1.57 -17.05
C GLY A 60 -12.54 -2.73 -16.45
N GLN A 61 -12.22 -3.74 -17.26
CA GLN A 61 -11.38 -4.86 -16.82
C GLN A 61 -9.94 -4.43 -16.51
N GLN A 62 -9.33 -3.60 -17.36
CA GLN A 62 -7.99 -3.08 -17.16
C GLN A 62 -7.91 -2.22 -15.89
N TYR A 63 -8.91 -1.38 -15.65
CA TYR A 63 -9.03 -0.60 -14.42
C TYR A 63 -9.02 -1.52 -13.18
N ARG A 64 -9.84 -2.57 -13.16
CA ARG A 64 -9.88 -3.50 -12.01
C ARG A 64 -8.54 -4.18 -11.74
N GLN A 65 -7.87 -4.65 -12.79
CA GLN A 65 -6.54 -5.26 -12.69
C GLN A 65 -5.50 -4.27 -12.16
N THR A 66 -5.60 -3.00 -12.58
CA THR A 66 -4.69 -1.94 -12.14
C THR A 66 -4.84 -1.66 -10.64
N ILE A 67 -6.08 -1.64 -10.13
CA ILE A 67 -6.32 -1.43 -8.70
C ILE A 67 -5.82 -2.62 -7.86
N VAL A 68 -5.95 -3.86 -8.37
CA VAL A 68 -5.36 -5.04 -7.71
C VAL A 68 -3.84 -4.91 -7.61
N ALA A 69 -3.15 -4.60 -8.71
CA ALA A 69 -1.70 -4.40 -8.70
C ALA A 69 -1.28 -3.25 -7.77
N ALA A 70 -2.04 -2.15 -7.74
CA ALA A 70 -1.79 -1.06 -6.81
C ALA A 70 -1.93 -1.47 -5.34
N ALA A 71 -2.91 -2.33 -5.02
CA ALA A 71 -3.10 -2.84 -3.66
C ALA A 71 -1.95 -3.77 -3.21
N GLU A 72 -1.35 -4.51 -4.12
CA GLU A 72 -0.15 -5.32 -3.86
C GLU A 72 1.06 -4.42 -3.54
N ILE A 73 1.31 -3.40 -4.37
CA ILE A 73 2.40 -2.44 -4.15
C ILE A 73 2.25 -1.71 -2.81
N LEU A 74 1.02 -1.32 -2.44
CA LEU A 74 0.75 -0.68 -1.15
C LEU A 74 1.04 -1.63 0.03
N GLU A 75 0.73 -2.91 -0.08
CA GLU A 75 1.07 -3.88 0.97
C GLU A 75 2.58 -4.08 1.09
N GLU A 76 3.28 -4.26 -0.03
CA GLU A 76 4.75 -4.38 -0.04
C GLU A 76 5.42 -3.16 0.59
N PHE A 77 4.92 -1.96 0.30
CA PHE A 77 5.43 -0.73 0.91
C PHE A 77 5.16 -0.68 2.41
N ALA A 78 3.97 -1.06 2.87
CA ALA A 78 3.66 -1.13 4.30
C ALA A 78 4.56 -2.13 5.04
N LEU A 79 4.83 -3.30 4.45
CA LEU A 79 5.76 -4.28 4.99
C LEU A 79 7.20 -3.75 5.08
N ALA A 80 7.65 -3.01 4.06
CA ALA A 80 8.98 -2.39 4.08
C ALA A 80 9.09 -1.33 5.19
N LEU A 81 8.03 -0.55 5.44
CA LEU A 81 7.98 0.42 6.54
C LEU A 81 8.04 -0.26 7.91
N ASP A 82 7.29 -1.35 8.11
CA ASP A 82 7.33 -2.12 9.36
C ASP A 82 8.71 -2.76 9.60
N ALA A 83 9.33 -3.31 8.56
CA ALA A 83 10.69 -3.85 8.63
C ALA A 83 11.72 -2.75 8.97
N GLY A 84 11.54 -1.55 8.43
CA GLY A 84 12.33 -0.37 8.79
C GLY A 84 12.17 0.01 10.26
N ALA A 85 10.93 0.08 10.76
CA ALA A 85 10.62 0.39 12.15
C ALA A 85 11.27 -0.61 13.11
N ALA A 86 11.17 -1.91 12.82
CA ALA A 86 11.78 -2.97 13.62
C ALA A 86 13.30 -2.82 13.70
N LYS A 87 13.98 -2.53 12.57
CA LYS A 87 15.44 -2.32 12.55
C LYS A 87 15.87 -1.14 13.41
N TYR A 88 15.14 -0.03 13.38
CA TYR A 88 15.46 1.13 14.21
C TYR A 88 15.22 0.85 15.70
N ALA A 89 14.12 0.19 16.05
CA ALA A 89 13.82 -0.19 17.43
C ALA A 89 14.87 -1.16 18.02
N THR A 90 15.33 -2.16 17.24
CA THR A 90 16.40 -3.07 17.67
C THR A 90 17.72 -2.33 17.87
N THR A 91 18.05 -1.38 16.97
CA THR A 91 19.27 -0.59 17.09
C THR A 91 19.26 0.27 18.35
N GLU A 92 18.12 0.89 18.67
CA GLU A 92 17.95 1.67 19.89
C GLU A 92 18.09 0.81 21.15
N ALA A 93 17.46 -0.36 21.19
CA ALA A 93 17.59 -1.31 22.29
C ALA A 93 19.05 -1.76 22.51
N ASN A 94 19.77 -2.09 21.43
CA ASN A 94 21.18 -2.47 21.50
C ASN A 94 22.06 -1.33 22.03
N ASN A 95 21.80 -0.10 21.60
CA ASN A 95 22.54 1.08 22.09
C ASN A 95 22.27 1.31 23.58
N ILE A 96 21.04 1.16 24.06
CA ILE A 96 20.69 1.25 25.48
C ILE A 96 21.42 0.17 26.28
N THR A 97 21.41 -1.09 25.82
CA THR A 97 22.13 -2.19 26.49
C THR A 97 23.64 -1.93 26.56
N ALA A 98 24.26 -1.47 25.47
CA ALA A 98 25.69 -1.16 25.45
C ALA A 98 26.04 -0.02 26.43
N LEU A 99 25.20 1.01 26.52
CA LEU A 99 25.38 2.11 27.47
C LEU A 99 25.26 1.63 28.93
N MET A 100 24.31 0.75 29.24
CA MET A 100 24.16 0.17 30.59
C MET A 100 25.40 -0.63 31.00
N GLN A 101 25.90 -1.50 30.11
CA GLN A 101 27.10 -2.32 30.35
C GLN A 101 28.36 -1.47 30.58
N LEU A 102 28.53 -0.40 29.79
CA LEU A 102 29.64 0.54 29.99
C LEU A 102 29.57 1.21 31.37
N ASN A 103 28.38 1.60 31.81
CA ASN A 103 28.18 2.26 33.10
C ASN A 103 28.41 1.31 34.28
N GLU A 104 28.06 0.03 34.15
CA GLU A 104 28.33 -1.03 35.14
C GLU A 104 29.82 -1.37 35.24
N SER A 105 30.55 -1.38 34.12
CA SER A 105 32.01 -1.64 34.10
C SER A 105 32.86 -0.49 34.66
N SER A 106 32.25 0.68 34.89
CA SER A 106 32.91 1.90 35.38
C SER A 106 32.70 2.13 36.88
N GLN A 107 31.97 1.25 37.58
CA GLN A 107 31.83 1.22 39.05
C GLN A 107 32.67 0.11 39.66
#